data_AF-A0A243RTR3-F1
#
_entry.id   AF-A0A243RTR3-F1
#
_cell.length_a   1.000
_cell.length_b   1.000
_cell.length_c   1.000
_cell.angle_alpha   90.00
_cell.angle_beta   90.00
_cell.angle_gamma   90.00
#
_symmetry.space_group_name_H-M   'P 1'
#
loop_
_entity.id
_entity.type
_entity.pdbx_description
1 polymer ?
#
loop_
_entity_poly.entity_id
_entity_poly.type
_entity_poly.pdbx_seq_one_letter_code
_entity_poly.pdbx_strand_id
1 'polypeptide(L)'
;MIEKIRAEKPALRRAAYLGAALLAVVLVVSLIWAEDLRFTHSAGNMEAVARTLGEGVELRDQSIGSLSFEFVRRENAMVYFYRGKDRGGNGYGYVWSPASRPGDVRHVEGPWYEFRDDAHQ
;
A
#
# COMPACT_ATOMS: atom_id res chain seq x y z
N MET A 1 48.73 32.46 4.24
CA MET A 1 47.69 31.69 4.97
C MET A 1 46.35 31.77 4.24
N ILE A 2 46.25 31.31 2.99
CA ILE A 2 45.00 31.35 2.17
C ILE A 2 44.93 30.11 1.26
N GLU A 3 45.12 28.91 1.81
CA GLU A 3 45.03 27.67 1.01
C GLU A 3 44.07 26.62 1.59
N LYS A 4 43.51 26.84 2.80
CA LYS A 4 42.58 25.89 3.42
C LYS A 4 41.13 25.99 2.93
N ILE A 5 40.71 27.12 2.36
CA ILE A 5 39.28 27.42 2.12
C ILE A 5 38.73 26.71 0.87
N ARG A 6 39.57 26.34 -0.09
CA ARG A 6 39.13 25.75 -1.38
C ARG A 6 38.77 24.27 -1.27
N ALA A 7 39.39 23.52 -0.35
CA ALA A 7 39.17 22.09 -0.15
C ALA A 7 37.96 21.76 0.74
N GLU A 8 37.51 22.69 1.59
CA GLU A 8 36.39 22.46 2.53
C GLU A 8 35.01 22.53 1.84
N LYS A 9 34.84 23.41 0.86
CA LYS A 9 33.57 23.55 0.09
C LYS A 9 33.09 22.26 -0.60
N PRO A 10 33.94 21.47 -1.29
CA PRO A 10 33.49 20.22 -1.90
C PRO A 10 33.17 19.14 -0.87
N ALA A 11 33.90 19.08 0.25
CA ALA A 11 33.62 18.13 1.33
C ALA A 11 32.28 18.42 2.02
N LEU A 12 31.99 19.70 2.29
CA LEU A 12 30.72 20.14 2.87
C LEU A 12 29.53 19.84 1.95
N ARG A 13 29.69 20.05 0.64
CA ARG A 13 28.66 19.70 -0.37
C ARG A 13 28.42 18.20 -0.44
N ARG A 14 29.48 17.38 -0.44
CA ARG A 14 29.36 15.91 -0.43
C ARG A 14 28.65 15.42 0.83
N ALA A 15 29.00 15.96 2.00
CA ALA A 15 28.33 15.64 3.26
C ALA A 15 26.84 16.02 3.21
N ALA A 16 26.50 17.19 2.66
CA ALA A 16 25.11 17.60 2.47
C ALA A 16 24.33 16.68 1.52
N TYR A 17 24.93 16.28 0.39
CA TYR A 17 24.29 15.33 -0.54
C TYR A 17 24.09 13.95 0.07
N LEU A 18 25.06 13.45 0.84
CA LEU A 18 24.94 12.18 1.55
C LEU A 18 23.83 12.26 2.62
N GLY A 19 23.78 13.36 3.38
CA GLY A 19 22.71 13.59 4.36
C GLY A 19 21.32 13.64 3.72
N ALA A 20 21.18 14.37 2.60
CA ALA A 20 19.93 14.46 1.85
C ALA A 20 19.51 13.11 1.26
N ALA A 21 20.45 12.34 0.71
CA ALA A 21 20.17 11.00 0.17
C ALA A 21 19.72 10.04 1.28
N LEU A 22 20.38 10.06 2.44
CA LEU A 22 20.01 9.22 3.57
C LEU A 22 18.61 9.57 4.10
N LEU A 23 18.29 10.86 4.20
CA LEU A 23 16.97 11.32 4.62
C LEU A 23 15.88 10.91 3.62
N ALA A 24 16.17 11.00 2.32
CA ALA A 24 15.24 10.55 1.28
C ALA A 24 14.98 9.03 1.37
N VAL A 25 16.01 8.22 1.60
CA VAL A 25 15.85 6.78 1.82
C VAL A 25 14.99 6.51 3.05
N VAL A 26 15.25 7.17 4.18
CA VAL A 26 14.46 7.01 5.41
C VAL A 26 12.99 7.34 5.16
N LEU A 27 12.68 8.44 4.47
CA LEU A 27 11.30 8.84 4.16
C LEU A 27 10.58 7.82 3.28
N VAL A 28 11.24 7.31 2.23
CA VAL A 28 10.68 6.28 1.34
C VAL A 28 10.37 5.00 2.13
N VAL A 29 11.32 4.56 2.97
CA VAL A 29 11.13 3.39 3.82
C VAL A 29 9.96 3.62 4.79
N SER A 30 9.90 4.77 5.48
CA SER A 30 8.80 5.07 6.40
C SER A 30 7.42 5.04 5.74
N LEU A 31 7.30 5.48 4.48
CA LEU A 31 6.02 5.43 3.75
C LEU A 31 5.59 3.98 3.46
N ILE A 32 6.51 3.13 3.03
CA ILE A 32 6.22 1.71 2.75
C ILE A 32 5.82 0.98 4.04
N TRP A 33 6.56 1.21 5.12
CA TRP A 33 6.27 0.62 6.43
C TRP A 33 4.91 1.07 6.97
N ALA A 34 4.55 2.34 6.78
CA ALA A 34 3.27 2.87 7.23
C ALA A 34 2.07 2.18 6.56
N GLU A 35 2.17 1.80 5.28
CA GLU A 35 1.09 1.09 4.58
C GLU A 35 0.97 -0.37 5.03
N ASP A 36 2.10 -1.05 5.20
CA ASP A 36 2.15 -2.43 5.70
C ASP A 36 1.62 -2.56 7.14
N LEU A 37 1.97 -1.59 7.99
CA LEU A 37 1.44 -1.47 9.36
C LEU A 37 -0.08 -1.26 9.36
N ARG A 38 -0.60 -0.40 8.47
CA ARG A 38 -2.05 -0.14 8.38
C ARG A 38 -2.81 -1.37 7.91
N PHE A 39 -2.27 -2.11 6.94
CA PHE A 39 -2.85 -3.39 6.53
C PHE A 39 -2.82 -4.39 7.69
N THR A 40 -1.67 -4.64 8.30
CA THR A 40 -1.51 -5.61 9.40
C THR A 40 -2.49 -5.33 10.55
N HIS A 41 -2.66 -4.05 10.90
CA HIS A 41 -3.58 -3.64 11.97
C HIS A 41 -5.07 -3.78 11.57
N SER A 42 -5.38 -3.83 10.29
CA SER A 42 -6.76 -3.88 9.77
C SER A 42 -7.16 -5.26 9.27
N ALA A 43 -6.20 -6.15 8.96
CA ALA A 43 -6.40 -7.45 8.33
C ALA A 43 -7.41 -8.33 9.08
N GLY A 44 -7.34 -8.40 10.42
CA GLY A 44 -8.29 -9.16 11.21
C GLY A 44 -9.74 -8.65 11.11
N ASN A 45 -9.93 -7.33 11.13
CA ASN A 45 -11.26 -6.72 10.96
C ASN A 45 -11.78 -6.91 9.54
N MET A 46 -10.90 -6.75 8.55
CA MET A 46 -11.23 -6.99 7.14
C MET A 46 -11.62 -8.46 6.92
N GLU A 47 -10.92 -9.42 7.53
CA GLU A 47 -11.25 -10.83 7.44
C GLU A 47 -12.63 -11.13 8.04
N ALA A 48 -12.98 -10.52 9.18
CA ALA A 48 -14.29 -10.67 9.78
C ALA A 48 -15.42 -10.19 8.85
N VAL A 49 -15.20 -9.09 8.13
CA VAL A 49 -16.12 -8.63 7.07
C VAL A 49 -16.15 -9.63 5.92
N ALA A 50 -14.99 -10.08 5.43
CA ALA A 50 -14.93 -11.01 4.30
C ALA A 50 -15.67 -12.33 4.57
N ARG A 51 -15.58 -12.84 5.80
CA ARG A 51 -16.26 -14.08 6.21
C ARG A 51 -17.78 -13.94 6.31
N THR A 52 -18.28 -12.75 6.64
CA THR A 52 -19.72 -12.51 6.86
C THR A 52 -20.43 -11.94 5.63
N LEU A 53 -19.68 -11.33 4.70
CA LEU A 53 -20.24 -10.75 3.49
C LEU A 53 -20.86 -11.83 2.60
N GLY A 54 -22.14 -11.65 2.26
CA GLY A 54 -22.87 -12.54 1.35
C GLY A 54 -22.40 -12.40 -0.10
N GLU A 55 -22.54 -13.45 -0.89
CA GLU A 55 -22.20 -13.43 -2.32
C GLU A 55 -23.02 -12.37 -3.07
N GLY A 56 -22.37 -11.58 -3.94
CA GLY A 56 -23.02 -10.51 -4.69
C GLY A 56 -23.36 -9.25 -3.89
N VAL A 57 -23.05 -9.22 -2.59
CA VAL A 57 -23.23 -8.03 -1.75
C VAL A 57 -22.06 -7.06 -1.96
N GLU A 58 -22.38 -5.78 -2.13
CA GLU A 58 -21.44 -4.67 -2.18
C GLU A 58 -21.76 -3.68 -1.05
N LEU A 59 -20.75 -3.35 -0.25
CA LEU A 59 -20.78 -2.28 0.74
C LEU A 59 -19.97 -1.10 0.21
N ARG A 60 -20.48 0.13 0.32
CA ARG A 60 -19.79 1.33 -0.17
C ARG A 60 -19.30 2.22 0.96
N ASP A 61 -18.24 2.98 0.70
CA ASP A 61 -17.69 4.01 1.59
C ASP A 61 -17.38 3.47 3.00
N GLN A 62 -16.79 2.29 3.07
CA GLN A 62 -16.52 1.57 4.32
C GLN A 62 -15.16 1.95 4.89
N SER A 63 -15.10 2.16 6.21
CA SER A 63 -13.84 2.22 6.95
C SER A 63 -13.72 1.00 7.85
N ILE A 64 -12.69 0.19 7.62
CA ILE A 64 -12.47 -1.07 8.34
C ILE A 64 -11.05 -1.03 8.92
N GLY A 65 -10.95 -1.06 10.24
CA GLY A 65 -9.68 -0.79 10.92
C GLY A 65 -9.19 0.63 10.61
N SER A 66 -7.97 0.72 10.08
CA SER A 66 -7.31 1.99 9.71
C SER A 66 -7.36 2.29 8.21
N LEU A 67 -8.10 1.49 7.44
CA LEU A 67 -8.21 1.62 5.99
C LEU A 67 -9.64 2.03 5.61
N SER A 68 -9.73 2.84 4.55
CA SER A 68 -10.98 3.26 3.94
C SER A 68 -11.07 2.68 2.53
N PHE A 69 -12.27 2.25 2.18
CA PHE A 69 -12.61 1.53 0.96
C PHE A 69 -13.80 2.23 0.30
N GLU A 70 -13.66 2.53 -0.99
CA GLU A 70 -14.78 3.02 -1.80
C GLU A 70 -15.86 1.93 -1.92
N PHE A 71 -15.44 0.66 -2.06
CA PHE A 71 -16.35 -0.47 -1.93
C PHE A 71 -15.67 -1.74 -1.41
N VAL A 72 -16.49 -2.60 -0.82
CA VAL A 72 -16.16 -3.97 -0.46
C VAL A 72 -17.21 -4.89 -1.09
N ARG A 73 -16.80 -5.78 -1.99
CA ARG A 73 -17.72 -6.65 -2.73
C ARG A 73 -17.28 -8.10 -2.67
N ARG A 74 -18.23 -9.02 -2.55
CA ARG A 74 -17.98 -10.45 -2.72
C ARG A 74 -18.40 -10.92 -4.11
N GLU A 75 -17.46 -11.56 -4.80
CA GLU A 75 -17.66 -12.10 -6.14
C GLU A 75 -16.78 -13.34 -6.35
N ASN A 76 -17.36 -14.41 -6.89
CA ASN A 76 -16.67 -15.67 -7.21
C ASN A 76 -15.92 -16.24 -5.99
N ALA A 77 -16.56 -16.19 -4.82
CA ALA A 77 -15.98 -16.61 -3.53
C ALA A 77 -14.73 -15.82 -3.07
N MET A 78 -14.41 -14.70 -3.73
CA MET A 78 -13.38 -13.74 -3.33
C MET A 78 -14.04 -12.49 -2.78
N VAL A 79 -13.36 -11.79 -1.87
CA VAL A 79 -13.83 -10.49 -1.35
C VAL A 79 -12.84 -9.41 -1.73
N TYR A 80 -13.30 -8.45 -2.52
CA TYR A 80 -12.54 -7.32 -3.01
C TYR A 80 -12.76 -6.12 -2.10
N PHE A 81 -11.67 -5.55 -1.61
CA PHE A 81 -11.61 -4.35 -0.80
C PHE A 81 -10.96 -3.24 -1.63
N TYR A 82 -11.76 -2.45 -2.34
CA TYR A 82 -11.30 -1.45 -3.28
C TYR A 82 -11.13 -0.09 -2.60
N ARG A 83 -9.95 0.52 -2.73
CA ARG A 83 -9.58 1.77 -2.04
C ARG A 83 -9.72 3.01 -2.91
N GLY A 84 -10.02 2.84 -4.19
CA GLY A 84 -10.11 3.93 -5.16
C GLY A 84 -9.03 3.85 -6.23
N LYS A 85 -8.86 4.97 -6.93
CA LYS A 85 -7.85 5.13 -7.99
C LYS A 85 -6.68 5.95 -7.48
N ASP A 86 -5.47 5.59 -7.90
CA ASP A 86 -4.31 6.44 -7.73
C ASP A 86 -4.30 7.61 -8.74
N ARG A 87 -3.26 8.44 -8.71
CA ARG A 87 -3.12 9.58 -9.64
C ARG A 87 -2.97 9.16 -11.11
N GLY A 88 -2.57 7.92 -11.38
CA GLY A 88 -2.50 7.34 -12.72
C GLY A 88 -3.84 6.80 -13.21
N GLY A 89 -4.88 6.79 -12.36
CA GLY A 89 -6.18 6.20 -12.67
C GLY A 89 -6.23 4.70 -12.38
N ASN A 90 -5.17 4.12 -11.81
CA ASN A 90 -5.10 2.70 -11.51
C ASN A 90 -5.84 2.43 -10.21
N GLY A 91 -6.81 1.53 -10.29
CA GLY A 91 -7.53 1.02 -9.14
C GLY A 91 -6.59 0.25 -8.23
N TYR A 92 -6.74 0.39 -6.91
CA TYR A 92 -5.90 -0.35 -5.98
C TYR A 92 -6.71 -0.83 -4.77
N GLY A 93 -6.27 -1.94 -4.18
CA GLY A 93 -6.97 -2.54 -3.05
C GLY A 93 -6.41 -3.90 -2.66
N TYR A 94 -7.23 -4.63 -1.90
CA TYR A 94 -6.90 -5.97 -1.41
C TYR A 94 -7.96 -6.99 -1.84
N VAL A 95 -7.55 -8.23 -2.05
CA VAL A 95 -8.43 -9.37 -2.24
C VAL A 95 -8.20 -10.36 -1.11
N TRP A 96 -9.30 -10.76 -0.46
CA TRP A 96 -9.32 -11.94 0.39
C TRP A 96 -9.79 -13.14 -0.42
N SER A 97 -8.92 -14.12 -0.60
CA SER A 97 -9.22 -15.37 -1.31
C SER A 97 -8.63 -16.56 -0.56
N PRO A 98 -9.45 -17.29 0.22
CA PRO A 98 -8.97 -18.40 1.05
C PRO A 98 -8.73 -19.69 0.25
N ALA A 99 -9.36 -19.83 -0.93
CA ALA A 99 -9.39 -21.09 -1.67
C ALA A 99 -8.40 -21.13 -2.85
N SER A 100 -8.11 -19.98 -3.45
CA SER A 100 -7.27 -19.92 -4.66
C SER A 100 -6.54 -18.60 -4.78
N ARG A 101 -5.46 -18.58 -5.56
CA ARG A 101 -4.74 -17.35 -5.88
C ARG A 101 -5.45 -16.61 -7.03
N PRO A 102 -5.86 -15.33 -6.85
CA PRO A 102 -6.37 -14.52 -7.95
C PRO A 102 -5.29 -14.27 -9.02
N GLY A 103 -5.70 -13.98 -10.26
CA GLY A 103 -4.79 -13.56 -11.33
C GLY A 103 -4.27 -12.14 -11.12
N ASP A 104 -3.07 -11.83 -11.61
CA ASP A 104 -2.48 -10.48 -11.63
C ASP A 104 -2.47 -9.73 -10.29
N VAL A 105 -2.30 -10.47 -9.18
CA VAL A 105 -2.16 -9.91 -7.83
C VAL A 105 -0.85 -10.29 -7.15
N ARG A 106 -0.39 -9.40 -6.25
CA ARG A 106 0.75 -9.60 -5.37
C ARG A 106 0.29 -10.28 -4.08
N HIS A 107 0.91 -11.38 -3.68
CA HIS A 107 0.62 -11.99 -2.37
C HIS A 107 1.11 -11.08 -1.24
N VAL A 108 0.30 -10.95 -0.19
CA VAL A 108 0.63 -10.16 1.01
C VAL A 108 0.93 -11.13 2.16
N GLU A 109 -0.10 -11.79 2.70
CA GLU A 109 0.03 -12.81 3.74
C GLU A 109 -1.21 -13.70 3.80
N GLY A 110 -1.06 -14.98 4.13
CA GLY A 110 -2.20 -15.90 4.25
C GLY A 110 -3.15 -15.83 3.04
N PRO A 111 -4.47 -15.60 3.23
CA PRO A 111 -5.46 -15.48 2.16
C PRO A 111 -5.49 -14.10 1.48
N TRP A 112 -4.56 -13.20 1.79
CA TRP A 112 -4.55 -11.81 1.33
C TRP A 112 -3.63 -11.58 0.15
N TYR A 113 -4.17 -10.82 -0.81
CA TYR A 113 -3.47 -10.36 -2.00
C TYR A 113 -3.72 -8.87 -2.20
N GLU A 114 -2.76 -8.16 -2.78
CA GLU A 114 -2.89 -6.77 -3.21
C GLU A 114 -3.01 -6.74 -4.73
N PHE A 115 -3.92 -5.92 -5.23
CA PHE A 115 -4.05 -5.64 -6.65
C PHE A 115 -3.80 -4.17 -6.94
N ARG A 116 -3.24 -3.95 -8.13
CA ARG A 116 -3.23 -2.66 -8.82
C ARG A 116 -3.72 -2.95 -10.22
N ASP A 117 -4.93 -2.50 -10.51
CA ASP A 117 -5.58 -2.73 -11.78
C ASP A 117 -5.57 -1.43 -12.58
N ASP A 118 -5.07 -1.50 -13.81
CA ASP A 118 -5.09 -0.41 -14.75
C ASP A 118 -6.53 -0.34 -15.26
N ALA A 119 -7.36 0.53 -14.67
CA ALA A 119 -8.82 0.51 -14.85
C ALA A 119 -9.26 0.65 -16.33
N HIS A 120 -9.27 -0.47 -17.04
CA HIS A 120 -9.75 -0.72 -18.40
C HIS A 120 -10.34 -2.13 -18.48
N GLN A 121 -11.42 -2.38 -17.73
CA GLN A 121 -12.45 -3.35 -18.09
C GLN A 121 -13.83 -2.73 -17.84
#